data_AF-A0A2W0CG79-F1
#
_entry.id   AF-A0A2W0CG79-F1
#
_cell.length_a   1.000
_cell.length_b   1.000
_cell.length_c   1.000
_cell.angle_alpha   90.00
_cell.angle_beta   90.00
_cell.angle_gamma   90.00
#
_symmetry.space_group_name_H-M   'P 1'
#
loop_
_entity.id
_entity.type
_entity.pdbx_description
1 polymer ?
#
loop_
_entity_poly.entity_id
_entity_poly.type
_entity_poly.pdbx_seq_one_letter_code
_entity_poly.pdbx_strand_id
1 'polypeptide(L)'
;MKNMIFKLIGICFILTGCFSNQTGNEPVNVNDKVKLVTENENKLTLEKVTAALKTEGINMFEEKLNNDWVLNNVNANRFSVSRLTVKEVYKEYISVYIFNSETDRKEGLHDFNHQKEKYDMQIPNIYEYKNVLILYWHHETVENSKNAKFNKPIEMAIQKI
;
A
#
# COMPACT_ATOMS: atom_id res chain seq x y z
N MET A 1 -48.79 -31.19 -39.45
CA MET A 1 -49.43 -31.88 -38.31
C MET A 1 -49.24 -31.04 -37.06
N LYS A 2 -50.35 -30.87 -36.33
CA LYS A 2 -50.50 -30.46 -34.93
C LYS A 2 -50.11 -29.03 -34.51
N ASN A 3 -51.14 -28.20 -34.57
CA ASN A 3 -51.39 -27.03 -33.73
C ASN A 3 -51.24 -27.35 -32.24
N MET A 4 -50.82 -26.38 -31.42
CA MET A 4 -51.54 -26.11 -30.16
C MET A 4 -51.24 -24.73 -29.59
N ILE A 5 -52.32 -23.96 -29.55
CA ILE A 5 -52.54 -22.67 -28.91
C ILE A 5 -52.77 -22.91 -27.41
N PHE A 6 -52.23 -22.04 -26.55
CA PHE A 6 -52.93 -21.62 -25.34
C PHE A 6 -52.89 -20.09 -25.25
N LYS A 7 -54.08 -19.49 -25.30
CA LYS A 7 -54.40 -18.11 -24.93
C LYS A 7 -55.23 -18.15 -23.62
N LEU A 8 -55.44 -16.96 -23.04
CA LEU A 8 -56.36 -16.55 -21.95
C LEU A 8 -55.71 -16.53 -20.55
N ILE A 9 -55.90 -15.55 -19.65
CA ILE A 9 -56.66 -14.29 -19.47
C ILE A 9 -55.86 -13.58 -18.34
N GLY A 10 -55.42 -12.32 -18.39
CA GLY A 10 -56.21 -11.09 -18.34
C GLY A 10 -56.51 -10.65 -16.89
N ILE A 11 -55.85 -9.60 -16.39
CA ILE A 11 -56.43 -8.59 -15.49
C ILE A 11 -55.81 -7.24 -15.88
N CYS A 12 -56.66 -6.36 -16.38
CA CYS A 12 -56.40 -4.94 -16.52
C CYS A 12 -56.48 -4.29 -15.14
N PHE A 13 -55.50 -3.45 -14.79
CA PHE A 13 -55.77 -2.26 -13.99
C PHE A 13 -55.55 -1.06 -14.90
N ILE A 14 -56.67 -0.48 -15.36
CA ILE A 14 -56.71 0.83 -15.98
C ILE A 14 -56.90 1.80 -14.83
N LEU A 15 -55.92 2.67 -14.58
CA LEU A 15 -56.25 4.03 -14.14
C LEU A 15 -55.42 5.01 -14.96
N THR A 16 -56.18 5.76 -15.74
CA THR A 16 -55.86 6.89 -16.59
C THR A 16 -55.09 7.98 -15.87
N GLY A 17 -54.10 8.53 -16.57
CA GLY A 17 -53.43 9.78 -16.24
C GLY A 17 -52.48 10.19 -17.36
N CYS A 18 -53.02 10.66 -18.49
CA CYS A 18 -52.24 11.36 -19.51
C CYS A 18 -51.80 12.72 -18.95
N PHE A 19 -50.55 13.14 -19.15
CA PHE A 19 -50.21 14.35 -19.91
C PHE A 19 -48.69 14.43 -20.14
N SER A 20 -48.36 14.72 -21.39
CA SER A 20 -47.03 14.84 -21.98
C SER A 20 -46.30 16.08 -21.48
N ASN A 21 -44.96 15.99 -21.34
CA ASN A 21 -44.06 16.85 -22.11
C ASN A 21 -42.66 16.19 -22.20
N GLN A 22 -42.29 15.88 -23.44
CA GLN A 22 -40.92 15.56 -23.87
C GLN A 22 -39.98 16.75 -23.66
N THR A 23 -38.74 16.49 -23.29
CA THR A 23 -37.57 16.71 -24.18
C THR A 23 -36.28 16.22 -23.51
N GLY A 24 -35.47 15.43 -24.22
CA GLY A 24 -34.03 15.34 -23.98
C GLY A 24 -33.44 13.97 -23.60
N ASN A 25 -33.36 13.07 -24.58
CA ASN A 25 -32.24 12.15 -24.87
C ASN A 25 -31.68 11.19 -23.79
N GLU A 26 -31.98 9.91 -24.01
CA GLU A 26 -31.24 8.66 -23.73
C GLU A 26 -30.81 8.24 -22.30
N PRO A 27 -31.02 6.95 -21.92
CA PRO A 27 -30.66 6.43 -20.61
C PRO A 27 -29.17 6.03 -20.55
N VAL A 28 -28.37 6.74 -19.76
CA VAL A 28 -27.02 6.28 -19.41
C VAL A 28 -27.11 5.21 -18.33
N ASN A 29 -26.98 3.98 -18.82
CA ASN A 29 -26.46 2.76 -18.22
C ASN A 29 -26.06 2.80 -16.72
N VAL A 30 -26.70 1.91 -15.96
CA VAL A 30 -26.35 1.47 -14.61
C VAL A 30 -24.94 0.87 -14.60
N ASN A 31 -23.94 1.63 -14.16
CA ASN A 31 -22.73 1.10 -13.51
C ASN A 31 -21.78 2.21 -13.04
N ASP A 32 -22.30 3.21 -12.30
CA ASP A 32 -21.40 4.12 -11.60
C ASP A 32 -21.04 3.57 -10.24
N LYS A 33 -19.78 3.13 -10.16
CA LYS A 33 -19.08 2.70 -8.97
C LYS A 33 -19.16 3.79 -7.92
N VAL A 34 -20.11 3.69 -6.99
CA VAL A 34 -19.92 4.27 -5.66
C VAL A 34 -18.90 3.37 -4.97
N LYS A 35 -17.61 3.58 -5.29
CA LYS A 35 -16.54 3.16 -4.38
C LYS A 35 -16.73 4.03 -3.15
N LEU A 36 -17.48 3.52 -2.19
CA LEU A 36 -17.65 4.12 -0.88
C LEU A 36 -16.23 4.16 -0.28
N VAL A 37 -15.57 5.31 -0.37
CA VAL A 37 -14.31 5.57 0.31
C VAL A 37 -14.67 5.80 1.78
N THR A 38 -14.77 4.70 2.50
CA THR A 38 -14.60 4.61 3.94
C THR A 38 -13.38 3.68 4.08
N GLU A 39 -12.19 4.14 4.43
CA GLU A 39 -11.80 4.61 5.76
C GLU A 39 -10.64 5.63 5.66
N ASN A 40 -10.85 6.85 6.14
CA ASN A 40 -9.80 7.87 6.25
C ASN A 40 -9.46 8.18 7.72
N GLU A 41 -9.32 7.16 8.57
CA GLU A 41 -8.98 7.39 9.98
C GLU A 41 -7.76 6.61 10.52
N ASN A 42 -7.13 5.70 9.77
CA ASN A 42 -5.99 4.92 10.31
C ASN A 42 -4.77 4.74 9.39
N LYS A 43 -4.67 5.51 8.28
CA LYS A 43 -3.50 5.45 7.39
C LYS A 43 -2.30 6.17 8.03
N LEU A 44 -1.18 5.46 8.17
CA LEU A 44 0.06 6.05 8.63
C LEU A 44 0.70 6.90 7.53
N THR A 45 1.28 8.02 7.94
CA THR A 45 2.03 8.93 7.07
C THR A 45 3.53 8.75 7.29
N LEU A 46 4.34 9.17 6.31
CA LEU A 46 5.79 9.15 6.45
C LEU A 46 6.26 9.96 7.66
N GLU A 47 5.65 11.10 7.92
CA GLU A 47 5.95 11.96 9.07
C GLU A 47 5.77 11.21 10.40
N LYS A 48 4.63 10.52 10.59
CA LYS A 48 4.38 9.74 11.81
C LYS A 48 5.40 8.62 11.99
N VAL A 49 5.69 7.88 10.92
CA VAL A 49 6.68 6.79 10.93
C VAL A 49 8.07 7.31 11.28
N THR A 50 8.51 8.37 10.61
CA THR A 50 9.84 8.93 10.82
C THR A 50 10.00 9.59 12.19
N ALA A 51 8.95 10.24 12.72
CA ALA A 51 8.94 10.78 14.07
C ALA A 51 9.06 9.69 15.15
N ALA A 52 8.38 8.56 14.96
CA ALA A 52 8.48 7.42 15.88
C ALA A 52 9.87 6.79 15.86
N LEU A 53 10.43 6.54 14.67
CA LEU A 53 11.80 6.03 14.52
C LEU A 53 12.82 6.95 15.21
N LYS A 54 12.66 8.27 15.05
CA LYS A 54 13.49 9.27 15.74
C LYS A 54 13.33 9.23 17.26
N THR A 55 12.11 9.03 17.76
CA THR A 55 11.82 8.91 19.20
C THR A 55 12.51 7.70 19.83
N GLU A 56 12.66 6.61 19.09
CA GLU A 56 13.45 5.44 19.50
C GLU A 56 14.97 5.60 19.28
N GLY A 57 15.44 6.82 19.00
CA GLY A 57 16.86 7.16 18.91
C GLY A 57 17.51 6.94 17.55
N ILE A 58 16.73 6.69 16.50
CA ILE A 58 17.26 6.52 15.14
C ILE A 58 17.38 7.89 14.47
N ASN A 59 18.61 8.40 14.36
CA ASN A 59 18.88 9.60 13.56
C ASN A 59 18.91 9.22 12.07
N MET A 60 18.02 9.82 11.30
CA MET A 60 17.84 9.53 9.88
C MET A 60 18.16 10.77 9.03
N PHE A 61 18.86 10.55 7.92
CA PHE A 61 19.22 11.58 6.96
C PHE A 61 18.68 11.20 5.60
N GLU A 62 17.81 12.02 5.02
CA GLU A 62 17.20 11.73 3.71
C GLU A 62 18.28 11.55 2.64
N GLU A 63 18.09 10.53 1.80
CA GLU A 63 18.99 10.22 0.71
C GLU A 63 18.20 9.88 -0.55
N LYS A 64 18.47 10.60 -1.64
CA LYS A 64 17.86 10.33 -2.93
C LYS A 64 18.76 9.40 -3.73
N LEU A 65 18.24 8.23 -4.07
CA LEU A 65 18.86 7.32 -5.03
C LEU A 65 18.11 7.40 -6.36
N ASN A 66 18.86 7.47 -7.46
CA ASN A 66 18.26 7.55 -8.79
C ASN A 66 17.60 6.24 -9.23
N ASN A 67 17.96 5.11 -8.62
CA ASN A 67 17.48 3.76 -8.96
C ASN A 67 17.17 2.96 -7.67
N ASP A 68 16.30 3.47 -6.79
CA ASP A 68 15.84 2.68 -5.65
C ASP A 68 14.72 1.71 -6.05
N TRP A 69 14.40 0.78 -5.16
CA TRP A 69 13.32 -0.18 -5.34
C TRP A 69 11.97 0.52 -5.43
N VAL A 70 11.16 0.10 -6.40
CA VAL A 70 9.76 0.50 -6.54
C VAL A 70 8.92 -0.75 -6.30
N LEU A 71 8.07 -0.71 -5.28
CA LEU A 71 7.31 -1.87 -4.80
C LEU A 71 5.83 -1.60 -4.97
N ASN A 72 5.13 -2.41 -5.77
CA ASN A 72 3.72 -2.21 -6.10
C ASN A 72 3.42 -0.73 -6.46
N ASN A 73 4.26 -0.16 -7.34
CA ASN A 73 4.20 1.24 -7.81
C ASN A 73 4.44 2.31 -6.73
N VAL A 74 5.01 1.95 -5.57
CA VAL A 74 5.38 2.88 -4.50
C VAL A 74 6.89 3.02 -4.43
N ASN A 75 7.38 4.26 -4.51
CA ASN A 75 8.79 4.58 -4.32
C ASN A 75 9.18 4.51 -2.84
N ALA A 76 10.40 4.06 -2.58
CA ALA A 76 11.00 4.14 -1.26
C ALA A 76 11.21 5.60 -0.81
N ASN A 77 10.96 5.88 0.46
CA ASN A 77 11.53 7.04 1.16
C ASN A 77 12.77 6.55 1.87
N ARG A 78 13.95 6.87 1.35
CA ARG A 78 15.22 6.32 1.84
C ARG A 78 15.95 7.29 2.75
N PHE A 79 16.48 6.72 3.82
CA PHE A 79 17.25 7.44 4.82
C PHE A 79 18.54 6.68 5.12
N SER A 80 19.66 7.39 5.18
CA SER A 80 20.84 6.85 5.85
C SER A 80 20.69 6.96 7.36
N VAL A 81 21.12 5.92 8.07
CA VAL A 81 21.21 5.89 9.55
C VAL A 81 22.65 6.05 10.05
N SER A 82 23.57 6.29 9.11
CA SER A 82 24.97 6.62 9.31
C SER A 82 25.16 8.13 9.12
N ARG A 83 26.06 8.75 9.89
CA ARG A 83 26.36 10.18 9.67
C ARG A 83 27.10 10.35 8.35
N LEU A 84 26.60 11.25 7.49
CA LEU A 84 27.18 11.54 6.16
C LEU A 84 28.67 11.93 6.18
N THR A 85 29.17 12.42 7.31
CA THR A 85 30.56 12.87 7.49
C THR A 85 31.53 11.74 7.83
N VAL A 86 31.04 10.54 8.15
CA VAL A 86 31.86 9.37 8.45
C VAL A 86 31.91 8.52 7.19
N LYS A 87 33.11 8.29 6.64
CA LYS A 87 33.32 7.22 5.67
C LYS A 87 33.19 5.89 6.40
N GLU A 88 31.95 5.47 6.62
CA GLU A 88 31.68 4.11 7.08
C GLU A 88 31.97 3.15 5.93
N VAL A 89 32.68 2.06 6.25
CA VAL A 89 32.99 1.00 5.28
C VAL A 89 31.69 0.36 4.75
N TYR A 90 30.65 0.34 5.58
CA TYR A 90 29.33 -0.18 5.25
C TYR A 90 28.27 0.83 5.69
N LYS A 91 27.70 1.55 4.72
CA LYS A 91 26.63 2.49 4.98
C LYS A 91 25.31 1.74 5.13
N GLU A 92 24.58 2.02 6.21
CA GLU A 92 23.27 1.43 6.46
C GLU A 92 22.14 2.38 6.08
N TYR A 93 21.00 1.79 5.73
CA TYR A 93 19.84 2.54 5.27
C TYR A 93 18.53 1.98 5.79
N ILE A 94 17.55 2.86 5.95
CA ILE A 94 16.16 2.50 6.15
C ILE A 94 15.38 2.99 4.94
N SER A 95 14.68 2.09 4.26
CA SER A 95 13.70 2.41 3.22
C SER A 95 12.30 2.28 3.80
N VAL A 96 11.52 3.36 3.77
CA VAL A 96 10.13 3.40 4.24
C VAL A 96 9.17 3.53 3.07
N TYR A 97 8.23 2.60 2.96
CA TYR A 97 7.15 2.63 1.96
C TYR A 97 5.83 2.90 2.66
N ILE A 98 5.09 3.89 2.17
CA ILE A 98 3.77 4.26 2.66
C ILE A 98 2.75 3.89 1.58
N PHE A 99 2.10 2.74 1.76
CA PHE A 99 1.09 2.25 0.83
C PHE A 99 -0.29 2.87 1.13
N ASN A 100 -1.25 2.65 0.24
CA ASN A 100 -2.63 3.12 0.43
C ASN A 100 -3.40 2.29 1.47
N SER A 101 -3.06 1.01 1.63
CA SER A 101 -3.70 0.09 2.56
C SER A 101 -2.73 -1.00 3.03
N GLU A 102 -3.15 -1.82 4.00
CA GLU A 102 -2.41 -3.03 4.39
C GLU A 102 -2.34 -4.06 3.25
N THR A 103 -3.42 -4.18 2.46
CA THR A 103 -3.45 -5.06 1.29
C THR A 103 -2.39 -4.63 0.27
N ASP A 104 -2.31 -3.33 -0.05
CA ASP A 104 -1.29 -2.83 -0.98
C ASP A 104 0.14 -3.02 -0.46
N ARG A 105 0.33 -2.97 0.87
CA ARG A 105 1.61 -3.26 1.52
C ARG A 105 1.98 -4.75 1.42
N LYS A 106 1.01 -5.66 1.54
CA LYS A 106 1.23 -7.11 1.31
C LYS A 106 1.67 -7.37 -0.13
N GLU A 107 0.99 -6.74 -1.09
CA GLU A 107 1.40 -6.80 -2.50
C GLU A 107 2.79 -6.19 -2.73
N GLY A 108 3.12 -5.08 -2.07
CA GLY A 108 4.45 -4.49 -2.12
C GLY A 108 5.55 -5.41 -1.59
N LEU A 109 5.28 -6.16 -0.52
CA LEU A 109 6.22 -7.16 0.01
C LEU A 109 6.35 -8.38 -0.93
N HIS A 110 5.24 -8.83 -1.52
CA HIS A 110 5.28 -9.89 -2.53
C HIS A 110 6.12 -9.48 -3.73
N ASP A 111 5.94 -8.26 -4.23
CA ASP A 111 6.72 -7.68 -5.32
C ASP A 111 8.21 -7.58 -4.96
N PHE A 112 8.55 -7.10 -3.74
CA PHE A 112 9.93 -7.13 -3.25
C PHE A 112 10.53 -8.54 -3.30
N ASN A 113 9.77 -9.53 -2.81
CA ASN A 113 10.22 -10.91 -2.77
C ASN A 113 10.42 -11.51 -4.16
N HIS A 114 9.60 -11.13 -5.14
CA HIS A 114 9.77 -11.56 -6.52
C HIS A 114 10.95 -10.85 -7.21
N GLN A 115 11.08 -9.54 -7.03
CA GLN A 115 12.16 -8.77 -7.64
C GLN A 115 13.54 -9.19 -7.09
N LYS A 116 13.65 -9.47 -5.79
CA LYS A 116 14.93 -9.83 -5.15
C LYS A 116 15.49 -11.19 -5.61
N GLU A 117 14.67 -12.10 -6.12
CA GLU A 117 15.13 -13.42 -6.63
C GLU A 117 16.19 -13.32 -7.73
N LYS A 118 16.28 -12.16 -8.40
CA LYS A 118 17.22 -11.91 -9.50
C LYS A 118 18.60 -11.46 -9.03
N TYR A 119 18.78 -11.21 -7.73
CA TYR A 119 19.99 -10.60 -7.20
C TYR A 119 20.63 -11.49 -6.13
N ASP A 120 21.94 -11.67 -6.22
CA ASP A 120 22.74 -12.19 -5.11
C ASP A 120 23.11 -11.04 -4.18
N MET A 121 22.22 -10.77 -3.23
CA MET A 121 22.29 -9.61 -2.35
C MET A 121 21.94 -9.96 -0.91
N GLN A 122 22.44 -9.14 0.01
CA GLN A 122 22.00 -9.18 1.39
C GLN A 122 20.52 -8.79 1.50
N ILE A 123 19.78 -9.60 2.24
CA ILE A 123 18.36 -9.36 2.51
C ILE A 123 18.24 -8.39 3.69
N PRO A 124 17.45 -7.31 3.58
CA PRO A 124 17.21 -6.40 4.69
C PRO A 124 16.33 -7.08 5.74
N ASN A 125 16.39 -6.59 6.98
CA ASN A 125 15.34 -6.92 7.95
C ASN A 125 14.06 -6.19 7.57
N ILE A 126 12.94 -6.91 7.62
CA ILE A 126 11.64 -6.46 7.11
C ILE A 126 10.70 -6.23 8.29
N TYR A 127 10.04 -5.08 8.31
CA TYR A 127 9.03 -4.74 9.30
C TYR A 127 7.74 -4.31 8.62
N GLU A 128 6.62 -4.87 9.06
CA GLU A 128 5.30 -4.67 8.48
C GLU A 128 4.35 -4.13 9.55
N TYR A 129 3.69 -3.00 9.28
CA TYR A 129 2.68 -2.46 10.18
C TYR A 129 1.66 -1.59 9.46
N LYS A 130 0.35 -1.93 9.57
CA LYS A 130 -0.74 -1.28 8.83
C LYS A 130 -0.38 -1.15 7.34
N ASN A 131 -0.37 0.08 6.81
CA ASN A 131 -0.02 0.40 5.42
C ASN A 131 1.49 0.66 5.20
N VAL A 132 2.36 0.32 6.15
CA VAL A 132 3.79 0.65 6.13
C VAL A 132 4.64 -0.61 5.98
N LEU A 133 5.62 -0.56 5.09
CA LEU A 133 6.71 -1.51 4.99
C LEU A 133 8.02 -0.78 5.24
N ILE A 134 8.86 -1.32 6.13
CA ILE A 134 10.20 -0.81 6.39
C ILE A 134 11.20 -1.89 6.02
N LEU A 135 12.19 -1.54 5.20
CA LEU A 135 13.34 -2.37 4.90
C LEU A 135 14.57 -1.75 5.57
N TYR A 136 15.18 -2.46 6.51
CA TYR A 136 16.43 -2.05 7.16
C TYR A 136 17.61 -2.76 6.52
N TRP A 137 18.33 -2.02 5.69
CA TRP A 137 19.55 -2.41 5.01
C TRP A 137 20.73 -2.25 5.97
N HIS A 138 20.91 -3.23 6.84
CA HIS A 138 22.04 -3.31 7.78
C HIS A 138 23.25 -3.98 7.14
N HIS A 139 24.41 -3.97 7.81
CA HIS A 139 25.63 -4.64 7.30
C HIS A 139 25.90 -6.03 7.91
N GLU A 140 25.10 -6.46 8.90
CA GLU A 140 25.26 -7.78 9.53
C GLU A 140 25.07 -8.96 8.55
N THR A 141 25.79 -10.06 8.77
CA THR A 141 25.58 -11.30 8.02
C THR A 141 24.15 -11.84 8.22
N VAL A 142 23.71 -12.76 7.34
CA VAL A 142 22.39 -13.40 7.47
C VAL A 142 22.20 -14.06 8.84
N GLU A 143 23.24 -14.70 9.37
CA GLU A 143 23.22 -15.38 10.68
C GLU A 143 23.11 -14.39 11.86
N ASN A 144 23.65 -13.18 11.68
CA ASN A 144 23.69 -12.13 12.70
C ASN A 144 22.67 -11.02 12.49
N SER A 145 21.80 -11.13 11.48
CA SER A 145 20.81 -10.11 11.11
C SER A 145 19.93 -9.68 12.29
N LYS A 146 19.60 -10.62 13.20
CA LYS A 146 18.84 -10.35 14.44
C LYS A 146 19.54 -9.38 15.41
N ASN A 147 20.88 -9.30 15.34
CA ASN A 147 21.69 -8.43 16.18
C ASN A 147 21.89 -7.04 15.57
N ALA A 148 21.35 -6.79 14.36
CA ALA A 148 21.51 -5.50 13.70
C ALA A 148 21.03 -4.36 14.59
N LYS A 149 21.86 -3.32 14.63
CA LYS A 149 21.83 -2.24 15.64
C LYS A 149 20.43 -1.64 15.86
N PHE A 150 19.69 -1.42 14.78
CA PHE A 150 18.40 -0.73 14.85
C PHE A 150 17.17 -1.64 14.84
N ASN A 151 17.32 -2.96 14.89
CA ASN A 151 16.16 -3.87 14.90
C ASN A 151 15.16 -3.56 16.02
N LYS A 152 15.64 -3.62 17.27
CA LYS A 152 14.79 -3.37 18.44
C LYS A 152 14.22 -1.93 18.46
N PRO A 153 15.01 -0.88 18.17
CA PRO A 153 14.45 0.46 17.97
C PRO A 153 13.33 0.54 16.92
N ILE A 154 13.46 -0.13 15.77
CA ILE A 154 12.42 -0.14 14.72
C ILE A 154 11.16 -0.85 15.22
N GLU A 155 11.30 -2.02 15.88
CA GLU A 155 10.18 -2.76 16.46
C GLU A 155 9.42 -1.94 17.50
N MET A 156 10.13 -1.26 18.40
CA MET A 156 9.52 -0.38 19.39
C MET A 156 8.83 0.82 18.74
N ALA A 157 9.41 1.37 17.66
CA ALA A 157 8.83 2.51 16.95
C ALA A 157 7.48 2.12 16.36
N ILE A 158 7.39 1.02 15.60
CA ILE A 158 6.15 0.61 14.92
C ILE A 158 5.03 0.23 15.92
N GLN A 159 5.37 -0.29 17.09
CA GLN A 159 4.39 -0.66 18.13
C GLN A 159 3.72 0.55 18.79
N LYS A 160 4.33 1.75 18.69
CA LYS A 160 3.86 2.97 19.36
C LYS A 160 3.04 3.90 18.45
N ILE A 161 2.79 3.52 17.19
CA ILE A 161 2.09 4.33 16.17
C ILE A 161 0.71 3.71 15.86
#